data_AF-A0A9Q1ITT9-F1
#
_entry.id   AF-A0A9Q1ITT9-F1
#
_cell.length_a   1.000
_cell.length_b   1.000
_cell.length_c   1.000
_cell.angle_alpha   90.00
_cell.angle_beta   90.00
_cell.angle_gamma   90.00
#
_symmetry.space_group_name_H-M   'P 1'
#
loop_
_entity.id
_entity.type
_entity.pdbx_description
1 polymer ?
#
loop_
_entity_poly.entity_id
_entity_poly.type
_entity_poly.pdbx_seq_one_letter_code
_entity_poly.pdbx_strand_id
1 'polypeptide(L)'
;MISPKMVAAHASASAEWIICLDKRPAERSGEDVDIILARLKDVKAFEKFHPSLLQQICLCGFYECLEKGITCRSSSVSNTV
;
A
#
# COMPACT_ATOMS: atom_id res chain seq x y z
N MET A 1 -1.95 -26.93 15.99
CA MET A 1 -1.86 -25.57 16.56
C MET A 1 -1.02 -24.74 15.61
N ILE A 2 -1.64 -23.85 14.84
CA ILE A 2 -0.96 -22.95 13.90
C ILE A 2 -0.89 -21.60 14.61
N SER A 3 0.31 -21.16 14.97
CA SER A 3 0.57 -19.89 15.67
C SER A 3 0.64 -18.75 14.65
N PRO A 4 -0.21 -17.71 14.70
CA PRO A 4 -0.26 -16.67 13.66
C PRO A 4 0.60 -15.44 13.98
N LYS A 5 1.76 -15.57 14.64
CA LYS A 5 2.57 -14.40 15.01
C LYS A 5 4.04 -14.59 14.67
N MET A 6 4.37 -14.56 13.37
CA MET A 6 5.78 -14.45 12.97
C MET A 6 5.99 -13.72 11.64
N VAL A 7 5.27 -12.61 11.40
CA VAL A 7 5.58 -11.70 10.28
C VAL A 7 5.54 -10.23 10.75
N ALA A 8 6.14 -9.94 11.89
CA ALA A 8 6.26 -8.56 12.39
C ALA A 8 7.57 -8.30 13.14
N ALA A 9 8.62 -9.07 12.86
CA ALA A 9 9.94 -8.83 13.43
C ALA A 9 10.91 -8.52 12.29
N HIS A 10 11.42 -7.28 12.29
CA HIS A 10 12.30 -6.64 11.31
C HIS A 10 11.64 -5.95 10.11
N ALA A 11 10.73 -5.02 10.39
CA ALA A 11 10.55 -3.90 9.46
C ALA A 11 11.67 -2.88 9.68
N SER A 12 12.60 -2.79 8.73
CA SER A 12 13.37 -1.56 8.50
C SER A 12 12.40 -0.37 8.41
N ALA A 13 12.81 0.87 8.68
CA ALA A 13 11.97 2.06 8.48
C ALA A 13 11.35 2.13 7.05
N SER A 14 11.97 1.43 6.08
CA SER A 14 11.44 1.22 4.72
C SER A 14 10.27 0.25 4.60
N ALA A 15 9.85 -0.41 5.69
CA ALA A 15 8.78 -1.39 5.75
C ALA A 15 7.65 -1.01 6.74
N GLU A 16 7.84 0.03 7.57
CA GLU A 16 6.78 0.51 8.47
C GLU A 16 5.56 1.02 7.70
N TRP A 17 5.75 1.80 6.64
CA TRP A 17 4.65 2.27 5.78
C TRP A 17 3.90 1.11 5.10
N ILE A 18 4.58 -0.01 4.83
CA ILE A 18 3.97 -1.22 4.27
C ILE A 18 3.10 -1.89 5.33
N ILE A 19 3.58 -2.00 6.58
CA ILE A 19 2.80 -2.53 7.70
C ILE A 19 1.55 -1.68 7.94
N CYS A 20 1.69 -0.35 7.91
CA CYS A 20 0.55 0.56 8.06
C CYS A 20 -0.47 0.39 6.90
N LEU A 21 -0.01 0.14 5.66
CA LEU A 21 -0.88 -0.15 4.52
C LEU A 21 -1.50 -1.56 4.57
N ASP A 22 -0.89 -2.52 5.25
CA ASP A 22 -1.44 -3.87 5.40
C ASP A 22 -2.61 -3.91 6.40
N LYS A 23 -2.67 -2.93 7.32
CA LYS A 23 -3.85 -2.73 8.18
C LYS A 23 -5.09 -2.43 7.35
N ARG A 24 -6.26 -2.92 7.81
CA ARG A 24 -7.54 -2.58 7.16
C ARG A 24 -7.76 -1.07 7.24
N PRO A 25 -8.34 -0.43 6.21
CA PRO A 25 -8.63 1.01 6.21
C PRO A 25 -9.34 1.53 7.46
N ALA A 26 -10.28 0.74 8.02
CA ALA A 26 -11.01 1.10 9.24
C ALA A 26 -10.17 1.02 10.54
N GLU A 27 -9.00 0.39 10.50
CA GLU A 27 -8.11 0.16 11.64
C GLU A 27 -6.88 1.07 11.63
N ARG A 28 -6.71 1.91 10.60
CA ARG A 28 -5.58 2.84 10.50
C ARG A 28 -5.78 4.03 11.43
N SER A 29 -4.80 4.29 12.28
CA SER A 29 -4.76 5.49 13.11
C SER A 29 -4.29 6.71 12.29
N GLY A 30 -4.44 7.92 12.86
CA GLY A 30 -3.86 9.13 12.25
C GLY A 30 -2.33 9.03 12.10
N GLU A 31 -1.66 8.41 13.06
CA GLU A 31 -0.21 8.16 13.02
C GLU A 31 0.16 7.19 11.88
N ASP A 32 -0.62 6.12 11.67
CA ASP A 32 -0.41 5.23 10.53
C ASP A 32 -0.51 5.97 9.20
N VAL A 33 -1.49 6.88 9.08
CA VAL A 33 -1.67 7.72 7.90
C VAL A 33 -0.48 8.65 7.68
N ASP A 34 0.06 9.25 8.74
CA ASP A 34 1.22 10.14 8.64
C ASP A 34 2.49 9.39 8.20
N ILE A 35 2.70 8.16 8.67
CA ILE A 35 3.81 7.29 8.25
C ILE A 35 3.69 6.95 6.75
N ILE A 36 2.50 6.58 6.29
CA ILE A 36 2.24 6.29 4.88
C ILE A 36 2.43 7.54 4.01
N LEU A 37 1.90 8.67 4.46
CA LEU A 37 1.97 9.96 3.76
C LEU A 37 3.42 10.45 3.62
N ALA A 38 4.22 10.29 4.68
CA ALA A 38 5.65 10.63 4.67
C ALA A 38 6.42 9.87 3.60
N ARG A 39 5.99 8.65 3.23
CA ARG A 39 6.61 7.89 2.15
C ARG A 39 6.04 8.22 0.77
N LEU A 40 4.71 8.36 0.67
CA LEU A 40 4.03 8.61 -0.60
C LEU A 40 4.34 9.99 -1.19
N LYS A 41 4.62 11.00 -0.35
CA LYS A 41 4.99 12.35 -0.80
C LYS A 41 6.28 12.39 -1.64
N ASP A 42 7.19 11.43 -1.41
CA ASP A 42 8.48 11.33 -2.11
C ASP A 42 8.37 10.50 -3.40
N VAL A 43 7.18 9.96 -3.72
CA VAL A 43 6.94 9.18 -4.93
C VAL A 43 6.54 10.12 -6.06
N LYS A 44 7.31 10.10 -7.16
CA LYS A 44 7.10 10.97 -8.34
C LYS A 44 5.68 11.01 -8.89
N ALA A 45 4.96 9.88 -8.81
CA ALA A 45 3.57 9.80 -9.28
C ALA A 45 2.61 10.69 -8.47
N PHE A 46 2.94 10.95 -7.20
CA PHE A 46 2.10 11.66 -6.24
C PHE A 46 2.54 13.10 -5.97
N GLU A 47 3.69 13.55 -6.49
CA GLU A 47 4.22 14.91 -6.27
C GLU A 47 3.26 16.05 -6.68
N LYS A 48 2.40 15.80 -7.68
CA LYS A 48 1.43 16.80 -8.18
C LYS A 48 0.04 16.69 -7.56
N PHE A 49 -0.17 15.73 -6.66
CA PHE A 49 -1.48 15.54 -6.05
C PHE A 49 -1.72 16.55 -4.93
N HIS A 50 -2.97 17.01 -4.83
CA HIS A 50 -3.38 17.86 -3.73
C HIS A 50 -3.20 17.11 -2.40
N PRO A 51 -2.70 17.75 -1.33
CA PRO A 51 -2.47 17.09 -0.04
C PRO A 51 -3.67 16.30 0.48
N SER A 52 -4.88 16.84 0.33
CA SER A 52 -6.12 16.14 0.72
C SER A 52 -6.38 14.87 -0.08
N LEU A 53 -6.05 14.85 -1.38
CA LEU A 53 -6.19 13.65 -2.21
C LEU A 53 -5.17 12.59 -1.77
N LEU A 54 -3.93 13.01 -1.51
CA LEU A 54 -2.89 12.11 -1.04
C LEU A 54 -3.26 11.48 0.30
N GLN A 55 -3.86 12.26 1.21
CA GLN A 55 -4.37 11.76 2.49
C GLN A 55 -5.50 10.75 2.31
N GLN A 56 -6.43 10.96 1.36
CA GLN A 56 -7.47 9.98 1.04
C GLN A 56 -6.88 8.67 0.52
N ILE A 57 -5.84 8.75 -0.32
CA ILE A 57 -5.11 7.55 -0.79
C ILE A 57 -4.46 6.82 0.38
N CYS A 58 -3.90 7.52 1.37
CA CYS A 58 -3.34 6.89 2.57
C CYS A 58 -4.41 6.15 3.40
N LEU A 59 -5.63 6.67 3.43
CA LEU A 59 -6.74 6.08 4.18
C LEU A 59 -7.31 4.84 3.50
N CYS A 60 -7.44 4.83 2.17
CA CYS A 60 -8.11 3.74 1.43
C CYS A 60 -7.18 2.84 0.61
N GLY A 61 -5.89 3.19 0.49
CA GLY A 61 -4.94 2.47 -0.35
C GLY A 61 -4.61 1.08 0.19
N PHE A 62 -4.32 0.16 -0.72
CA PHE A 62 -3.85 -1.20 -0.40
C PHE A 62 -2.48 -1.42 -1.02
N TYR A 63 -1.71 -2.30 -0.41
CA TYR A 63 -0.40 -2.70 -0.90
C TYR A 63 -0.44 -4.18 -1.33
N GLU A 64 0.12 -4.47 -2.49
CA GLU A 64 0.26 -5.84 -3.00
C GLU A 64 1.71 -6.08 -3.44
N CYS A 65 2.33 -7.13 -2.88
CA CYS A 65 3.60 -7.67 -3.37
C CYS A 65 3.32 -8.56 -4.58
N LEU A 66 3.87 -8.20 -5.75
CA LEU A 66 3.81 -9.05 -6.93
C LEU A 66 5.11 -9.82 -7.11
N GLU A 67 5.01 -11.14 -7.27
CA GLU A 67 6.15 -11.98 -7.61
C GLU A 67 6.55 -11.80 -9.09
N LYS A 68 7.82 -12.06 -9.39
CA LYS A 68 8.34 -11.98 -10.76
C LYS A 68 7.60 -13.01 -11.65
N GLY A 69 6.93 -12.51 -12.67
CA GLY A 69 6.17 -13.34 -13.63
C GLY A 69 4.65 -13.28 -13.44
N ILE A 70 4.17 -12.63 -12.37
CA ILE A 70 2.73 -12.38 -12.20
C ILE A 70 2.31 -11.14 -12.99
N THR A 71 1.27 -11.30 -13.81
CA THR A 71 0.63 -10.18 -14.51
C THR A 71 -0.56 -9.70 -13.68
N CYS A 72 -0.46 -8.52 -13.07
CA CYS A 72 -1.49 -7.93 -12.19
C CYS A 72 -2.85 -7.73 -12.88
N ARG A 73 -2.87 -7.48 -14.19
CA ARG A 73 -4.10 -7.38 -14.98
C ARG A 73 -3.93 -8.06 -16.33
N SER A 74 -4.64 -9.16 -16.56
CA SER A 74 -4.78 -9.73 -17.90
C SER A 74 -5.68 -8.82 -18.74
N SER A 75 -5.12 -8.09 -19.69
CA SER A 75 -5.90 -7.41 -20.72
C SER A 75 -6.45 -8.45 -21.69
N SER A 76 -7.51 -9.16 -21.29
CA SER A 76 -8.32 -9.92 -22.24
C SER A 76 -9.14 -8.91 -23.04
N VAL A 77 -8.51 -8.30 -24.05
CA VAL A 77 -9.26 -7.67 -25.15
C VAL A 77 -9.75 -8.85 -25.99
N SER A 78 -10.97 -9.31 -25.71
CA SER A 78 -11.69 -10.18 -26.63
C SER A 78 -11.97 -9.37 -27.88
N ASN A 79 -11.07 -9.43 -28.86
CA ASN A 79 -11.37 -9.06 -30.24
C ASN A 79 -12.38 -10.11 -30.76
N THR A 80 -13.66 -9.83 -30.59
CA THR A 80 -14.72 -10.50 -31.34
C THR A 80 -14.70 -9.90 -32.75
N VAL A 81 -14.17 -10.67 -33.70
CA VAL A 81 -14.37 -10.44 -35.15
C VAL A 81 -15.74 -10.95 -35.58
#